data_AF-A0A829A8P8-F1
#
_entry.id   AF-A0A829A8P8-F1
#
_cell.length_a   1.000
_cell.length_b   1.000
_cell.length_c   1.000
_cell.angle_alpha   90.00
_cell.angle_beta   90.00
_cell.angle_gamma   90.00
#
_symmetry.space_group_name_H-M   'P 1'
#
loop_
_entity.id
_entity.type
_entity.pdbx_description
1 polymer ?
#
loop_
_entity_poly.entity_id
_entity_poly.type
_entity_poly.pdbx_seq_one_letter_code
_entity_poly.pdbx_strand_id
1 'polypeptide(L)'
;MKKIIFRGVIVIIALSIGGKILMDRREKDNEELRTIQTDLANYLYNHYEIYTKDKDKIDEADKKYNGGDGTITDDEYLESLKNARQYFNIEKIEFTGFSVTPMKSLEVHFEINDLLSHTATLGVKSAETGQWIYRIDSGIEKQGQDHYLSRKDQETNRSIPMNIVTFYDGGID
;
A
#
# COMPACT_ATOMS: atom_id res chain seq x y z
N MET A 1 16.75 -18.00 5.97
CA MET A 1 15.79 -16.98 6.43
C MET A 1 16.47 -16.08 7.46
N LYS A 2 16.82 -14.84 7.10
CA LYS A 2 17.35 -13.86 8.07
C LYS A 2 16.16 -13.29 8.86
N LYS A 3 16.14 -13.48 10.19
CA LYS A 3 15.18 -12.81 11.07
C LYS A 3 15.54 -11.32 11.12
N ILE A 4 14.78 -10.49 10.40
CA ILE A 4 14.89 -9.03 10.51
C ILE A 4 14.17 -8.65 11.81
N ILE A 5 14.95 -8.31 12.85
CA ILE A 5 14.41 -7.81 14.12
C ILE A 5 14.20 -6.31 13.93
N PHE A 6 12.98 -5.90 13.59
CA PHE A 6 12.64 -4.50 13.33
C PHE A 6 12.70 -3.67 14.63
N ARG A 7 13.59 -2.66 14.69
CA ARG A 7 13.66 -1.67 15.78
C ARG A 7 13.21 -0.32 15.24
N GLY A 8 11.95 0.05 15.47
CA GLY A 8 11.36 1.31 15.02
C GLY A 8 11.18 2.32 16.16
N VAL A 9 11.23 3.62 15.84
CA VAL A 9 10.93 4.74 16.75
C VAL A 9 9.54 5.30 16.42
N ILE A 10 8.66 5.39 17.41
CA ILE A 10 7.31 5.98 17.27
C ILE A 10 7.45 7.51 17.17
N VAL A 11 6.81 8.12 16.16
CA VAL A 11 6.82 9.58 15.95
C VAL A 11 5.39 10.11 16.12
N ILE A 12 5.22 11.08 17.02
CA ILE A 12 3.94 11.78 17.23
C ILE A 12 3.93 13.04 16.36
N ILE A 13 2.98 13.15 15.44
CA ILE A 13 2.81 14.34 14.61
C ILE A 13 1.96 15.35 15.38
N ALA A 14 2.52 16.52 15.68
CA ALA A 14 1.85 17.59 16.43
C ALA A 14 1.64 18.81 15.53
N LEU A 15 0.42 19.00 15.01
CA LEU A 15 0.06 20.17 14.21
C LEU A 15 -0.81 21.10 15.06
N SER A 16 -0.38 22.37 15.21
CA SER A 16 -1.08 23.40 15.98
C SER A 16 -1.12 24.71 15.19
N ILE A 17 -2.32 25.27 15.04
CA ILE A 17 -2.69 26.36 14.12
C ILE A 17 -2.37 27.73 14.76
N GLY A 18 -1.61 28.63 14.09
CA GLY A 18 -1.32 29.99 14.61
C GLY A 18 -0.62 31.02 13.69
N GLY A 19 -1.41 31.89 13.03
CA GLY A 19 -1.11 33.23 12.47
C GLY A 19 -0.08 33.43 11.35
N LYS A 20 1.20 33.58 11.70
CA LYS A 20 2.24 34.18 10.83
C LYS A 20 3.48 33.30 10.67
N ILE A 21 3.75 32.46 11.67
CA ILE A 21 4.61 31.27 11.54
C ILE A 21 3.87 30.18 10.73
N LEU A 22 2.59 30.38 10.41
CA LEU A 22 1.78 29.46 9.64
C LEU A 22 2.19 29.35 8.18
N MET A 23 2.66 30.43 7.52
CA MET A 23 3.01 30.34 6.08
C MET A 23 4.26 29.49 5.87
N ASP A 24 5.36 29.84 6.54
CA ASP A 24 6.61 29.07 6.48
C ASP A 24 6.42 27.64 7.02
N ARG A 25 5.57 27.45 8.05
CA ARG A 25 5.21 26.09 8.50
C ARG A 25 4.36 25.35 7.49
N ARG A 26 3.40 26.00 6.84
CA ARG A 26 2.53 25.36 5.84
C ARG A 26 3.30 24.98 4.59
N GLU A 27 4.23 25.82 4.15
CA GLU A 27 5.12 25.49 3.03
C GLU A 27 6.01 24.30 3.40
N LYS A 28 6.61 24.31 4.59
CA LYS A 28 7.38 23.18 5.10
C LYS A 28 6.54 21.91 5.29
N ASP A 29 5.32 22.01 5.83
CA ASP A 29 4.41 20.89 6.03
C ASP A 29 4.01 20.31 4.66
N ASN A 30 3.76 21.16 3.66
CA ASN A 30 3.48 20.73 2.30
C ASN A 30 4.70 20.02 1.66
N GLU A 31 5.93 20.52 1.89
CA GLU A 31 7.16 19.85 1.45
C GLU A 31 7.34 18.48 2.13
N GLU A 32 7.05 18.38 3.43
CA GLU A 32 7.08 17.12 4.17
C GLU A 32 6.04 16.14 3.63
N LEU A 33 4.80 16.58 3.37
CA LEU A 33 3.75 15.78 2.76
C LEU A 33 4.11 15.35 1.33
N ARG A 34 4.76 16.22 0.55
CA ARG A 34 5.26 15.89 -0.80
C ARG A 34 6.35 14.82 -0.75
N THR A 35 7.23 14.91 0.23
CA THR A 35 8.29 13.92 0.49
C THR A 35 7.67 12.57 0.87
N ILE A 36 6.69 12.56 1.78
CA ILE A 36 5.97 11.35 2.18
C ILE A 36 5.28 10.69 0.98
N GLN A 37 4.57 11.46 0.15
CA GLN A 37 3.93 10.93 -1.06
C GLN A 37 4.95 10.34 -2.04
N THR A 38 6.08 11.01 -2.24
CA THR A 38 7.15 10.53 -3.14
C THR A 38 7.78 9.23 -2.62
N ASP A 39 8.07 9.16 -1.32
CA ASP A 39 8.64 7.98 -0.69
C ASP A 39 7.65 6.79 -0.73
N LEU A 40 6.37 7.04 -0.43
CA LEU A 40 5.32 6.02 -0.50
C LEU A 40 5.10 5.52 -1.93
N ALA A 41 5.08 6.43 -2.91
CA ALA A 41 4.94 6.04 -4.32
C ALA A 41 6.10 5.16 -4.77
N ASN A 42 7.35 5.54 -4.44
CA ASN A 42 8.52 4.71 -4.68
C ASN A 42 8.42 3.34 -3.99
N TYR A 43 7.96 3.31 -2.74
CA TYR A 43 7.78 2.07 -1.99
C TYR A 43 6.72 1.16 -2.65
N LEU A 44 5.55 1.70 -3.01
CA LEU A 44 4.51 0.94 -3.71
C LEU A 44 5.02 0.37 -5.03
N TYR A 45 5.62 1.21 -5.87
CA TYR A 45 6.13 0.81 -7.18
C TYR A 45 7.18 -0.30 -7.11
N ASN A 46 8.05 -0.26 -6.12
CA ASN A 46 9.14 -1.21 -5.99
C ASN A 46 8.78 -2.51 -5.27
N HIS A 47 7.80 -2.47 -4.37
CA HIS A 47 7.49 -3.59 -3.49
C HIS A 47 6.16 -4.29 -3.81
N TYR A 48 5.26 -3.65 -4.56
CA TYR A 48 3.91 -4.16 -4.80
C TYR A 48 3.55 -4.25 -6.28
N GLU A 49 2.58 -5.11 -6.55
CA GLU A 49 1.92 -5.35 -7.81
C GLU A 49 0.42 -5.60 -7.58
N ILE A 50 -0.36 -5.48 -8.65
CA ILE A 50 -1.81 -5.70 -8.60
C ILE A 50 -2.09 -7.10 -9.15
N TYR A 51 -3.08 -7.80 -8.59
CA TYR A 51 -3.62 -8.98 -9.24
C TYR A 51 -5.15 -9.00 -9.25
N THR A 52 -5.70 -9.68 -10.25
CA THR A 52 -7.10 -10.10 -10.27
C THR A 52 -7.18 -11.62 -10.23
N LYS A 53 -8.36 -12.14 -9.94
CA LYS A 53 -8.65 -13.57 -9.81
C LYS A 53 -9.54 -14.00 -10.98
N ASP A 54 -9.08 -15.00 -11.72
CA ASP A 54 -9.86 -15.66 -12.77
C ASP A 54 -10.93 -16.56 -12.12
N LYS A 55 -12.19 -16.11 -12.14
CA LYS A 55 -13.31 -16.77 -11.46
C LYS A 55 -13.57 -18.17 -12.03
N ASP A 56 -13.43 -18.37 -13.35
CA ASP A 56 -13.67 -19.67 -13.97
C ASP A 56 -12.64 -20.70 -13.53
N LYS A 57 -11.37 -20.30 -13.41
CA LYS A 57 -10.30 -21.17 -12.89
C LYS A 57 -10.46 -21.49 -11.41
N ILE A 58 -10.92 -20.53 -10.61
CA ILE A 58 -11.23 -20.77 -9.19
C ILE A 58 -12.39 -21.76 -9.07
N ASP A 59 -13.48 -21.54 -9.80
CA ASP A 59 -14.63 -22.44 -9.77
C ASP A 59 -14.26 -23.87 -10.22
N GLU A 60 -13.35 -24.02 -11.17
CA GLU A 60 -12.82 -25.32 -11.57
C GLU A 60 -11.98 -25.97 -10.45
N ALA A 61 -11.12 -25.20 -9.79
CA ALA A 61 -10.32 -25.66 -8.66
C ALA A 61 -11.19 -26.08 -7.48
N ASP A 62 -12.22 -25.30 -7.14
CA ASP A 62 -13.17 -25.57 -6.07
C ASP A 62 -13.93 -26.88 -6.31
N LYS A 63 -14.39 -27.11 -7.54
CA LYS A 63 -15.05 -28.37 -7.93
C LYS A 63 -14.11 -29.57 -7.83
N LYS A 64 -12.85 -29.42 -8.26
CA LYS A 64 -11.84 -30.47 -8.17
C LYS A 64 -11.44 -30.76 -6.73
N TYR A 65 -11.38 -29.75 -5.87
CA TYR A 65 -11.02 -29.89 -4.46
C TYR A 65 -12.17 -30.45 -3.62
N ASN A 66 -13.42 -30.05 -3.91
CA ASN A 66 -14.64 -30.53 -3.28
C ASN A 66 -14.56 -30.56 -1.73
N GLY A 67 -14.07 -29.48 -1.12
CA GLY A 67 -13.94 -29.39 0.34
C GLY A 67 -12.95 -30.37 0.98
N GLY A 68 -12.02 -30.92 0.20
CA GLY A 68 -11.03 -31.90 0.64
C GLY A 68 -11.34 -33.35 0.24
N ASP A 69 -12.57 -33.62 -0.21
CA ASP A 69 -13.02 -34.95 -0.67
C ASP A 69 -12.91 -35.12 -2.20
N GLY A 70 -12.18 -34.23 -2.85
CA GLY A 70 -12.08 -34.15 -4.31
C GLY A 70 -10.95 -34.97 -4.93
N THR A 71 -10.61 -34.62 -6.17
CA THR A 71 -9.58 -35.30 -6.98
C THR A 71 -8.19 -34.69 -6.84
N ILE A 72 -8.05 -33.56 -6.14
CA ILE A 72 -6.79 -32.87 -5.90
C ILE A 72 -6.55 -32.67 -4.41
N THR A 73 -5.28 -32.62 -4.04
CA THR A 73 -4.81 -32.35 -2.67
C THR A 73 -4.91 -30.88 -2.28
N ASP A 74 -4.72 -30.57 -1.00
CA ASP A 74 -4.65 -29.19 -0.49
C ASP A 74 -3.56 -28.37 -1.21
N ASP A 75 -2.38 -28.97 -1.43
CA ASP A 75 -1.26 -28.28 -2.09
C ASP A 75 -1.58 -27.96 -3.56
N GLU A 76 -2.15 -28.92 -4.30
CA GLU A 76 -2.59 -28.73 -5.68
C GLU A 76 -3.72 -27.71 -5.80
N TYR A 77 -4.62 -27.67 -4.81
CA TYR A 77 -5.67 -26.66 -4.73
C TYR A 77 -5.09 -25.26 -4.50
N LEU A 78 -4.18 -25.09 -3.54
CA LEU A 78 -3.49 -23.83 -3.29
C LEU A 78 -2.68 -23.35 -4.50
N GLU A 79 -2.03 -24.28 -5.22
CA GLU A 79 -1.33 -23.98 -6.47
C GLU A 79 -2.30 -23.53 -7.57
N SER A 80 -3.45 -24.21 -7.71
CA SER A 80 -4.50 -23.82 -8.66
C SER A 80 -5.01 -22.41 -8.41
N LEU A 81 -5.25 -22.04 -7.13
CA LEU A 81 -5.66 -20.69 -6.74
C LEU A 81 -4.59 -19.63 -7.04
N LYS A 82 -3.30 -19.97 -6.93
CA LYS A 82 -2.21 -19.06 -7.32
C LYS A 82 -2.17 -18.88 -8.84
N ASN A 83 -2.34 -19.96 -9.60
CA ASN A 83 -2.35 -19.96 -11.06
C ASN A 83 -3.59 -19.28 -11.68
N ALA A 84 -4.65 -19.12 -10.90
CA ALA A 84 -5.81 -18.31 -11.26
C ALA A 84 -5.56 -16.80 -11.13
N ARG A 85 -4.42 -16.36 -10.60
CA ARG A 85 -4.10 -14.93 -10.46
C ARG A 85 -3.44 -14.40 -11.72
N GLN A 86 -3.92 -13.24 -12.16
CA GLN A 86 -3.28 -12.48 -13.23
C GLN A 86 -2.72 -11.20 -12.63
N TYR A 87 -1.42 -10.97 -12.81
CA TYR A 87 -0.68 -9.87 -12.21
C TYR A 87 -0.46 -8.73 -13.21
N PHE A 88 -0.50 -7.49 -12.72
CA PHE A 88 -0.33 -6.27 -13.49
C PHE A 88 0.56 -5.28 -12.74
N ASN A 89 1.25 -4.44 -13.49
CA ASN A 89 2.09 -3.40 -12.94
C ASN A 89 1.26 -2.23 -12.39
N ILE A 90 1.88 -1.49 -11.46
CA ILE A 90 1.38 -0.17 -11.05
C ILE A 90 1.76 0.83 -12.14
N GLU A 91 0.75 1.42 -12.77
CA GLU A 91 0.85 2.36 -13.88
C GLU A 91 0.34 3.75 -13.51
N LYS A 92 -0.42 3.87 -12.42
CA LYS A 92 -0.90 5.14 -11.85
C LYS A 92 -1.01 5.03 -10.33
N ILE A 93 -0.55 6.05 -9.63
CA ILE A 93 -0.78 6.27 -8.19
C ILE A 93 -1.33 7.68 -8.03
N GLU A 94 -2.51 7.82 -7.42
CA GLU A 94 -3.14 9.10 -7.16
C GLU A 94 -3.35 9.26 -5.66
N PHE A 95 -2.68 10.22 -5.05
CA PHE A 95 -2.92 10.56 -3.65
C PHE A 95 -4.19 11.39 -3.55
N THR A 96 -5.07 11.04 -2.62
CA THR A 96 -6.41 11.62 -2.51
C THR A 96 -6.64 12.38 -1.21
N GLY A 97 -5.78 12.20 -0.20
CA GLY A 97 -5.92 12.93 1.05
C GLY A 97 -4.97 12.50 2.15
N PHE A 98 -5.04 13.25 3.25
CA PHE A 98 -4.36 12.95 4.50
C PHE A 98 -5.32 13.08 5.67
N SER A 99 -5.20 12.23 6.67
CA SER A 99 -5.94 12.36 7.92
C SER A 99 -5.07 12.03 9.12
N VAL A 100 -5.43 12.55 10.30
CA VAL A 100 -4.79 12.14 11.57
C VAL A 100 -5.70 11.16 12.31
N THR A 101 -5.16 9.98 12.64
CA THR A 101 -5.91 9.01 13.44
C THR A 101 -6.03 9.47 14.90
N PRO A 102 -6.98 8.91 15.68
CA PRO A 102 -7.06 9.17 17.12
C PRO A 102 -5.75 8.89 17.88
N MET A 103 -4.90 8.02 17.34
CA MET A 103 -3.59 7.67 17.89
C MET A 103 -2.46 8.63 17.44
N LYS A 104 -2.80 9.77 16.82
CA LYS A 104 -1.86 10.78 16.28
C LYS A 104 -0.89 10.23 15.24
N SER A 105 -1.34 9.23 14.47
CA SER A 105 -0.62 8.74 13.30
C SER A 105 -1.17 9.41 12.05
N LEU A 106 -0.33 9.61 11.03
CA LEU A 106 -0.77 10.15 9.74
C LEU A 106 -1.26 9.00 8.88
N GLU A 107 -2.44 9.15 8.29
CA GLU A 107 -2.96 8.31 7.23
C GLU A 107 -2.79 9.04 5.89
N VAL A 108 -2.35 8.30 4.88
CA VAL A 108 -2.22 8.76 3.51
C VAL A 108 -3.18 7.93 2.67
N HIS A 109 -4.15 8.59 2.05
CA HIS A 109 -5.14 7.96 1.19
C HIS A 109 -4.67 8.04 -0.25
N PHE A 110 -4.79 6.94 -0.98
CA PHE A 110 -4.38 6.87 -2.37
C PHE A 110 -5.15 5.83 -3.16
N GLU A 111 -5.14 6.03 -4.47
CA GLU A 111 -5.69 5.12 -5.46
C GLU A 111 -4.58 4.59 -6.38
N ILE A 112 -4.69 3.32 -6.78
CA ILE A 112 -3.76 2.68 -7.70
C ILE A 112 -4.54 2.23 -8.95
N ASN A 113 -4.05 2.64 -10.12
CA ASN A 113 -4.61 2.32 -11.45
C ASN A 113 -6.11 2.62 -11.60
N ASP A 114 -6.71 3.47 -10.76
CA ASP A 114 -8.16 3.69 -10.68
C ASP A 114 -8.96 2.42 -10.33
N LEU A 115 -8.30 1.41 -9.76
CA LEU A 115 -8.86 0.09 -9.44
C LEU A 115 -8.90 -0.18 -7.94
N LEU A 116 -7.96 0.38 -7.19
CA LEU A 116 -7.73 0.08 -5.79
C LEU A 116 -7.67 1.36 -4.98
N SER A 117 -8.45 1.44 -3.91
CA SER A 117 -8.37 2.51 -2.92
C SER A 117 -7.85 1.96 -1.60
N HIS A 118 -6.75 2.54 -1.14
CA HIS A 118 -5.97 2.09 0.00
C HIS A 118 -5.55 3.24 0.90
N THR A 119 -5.22 2.89 2.14
CA THR A 119 -4.68 3.82 3.12
C THR A 119 -3.36 3.27 3.65
N ALA A 120 -2.35 4.13 3.72
CA ALA A 120 -1.10 3.85 4.41
C ALA A 120 -1.03 4.65 5.71
N THR A 121 -0.82 3.95 6.83
CA THR A 121 -0.58 4.61 8.11
C THR A 121 0.93 4.78 8.34
N LEU A 122 1.34 5.99 8.67
CA LEU A 122 2.67 6.35 9.15
C LEU A 122 2.60 6.62 10.66
N GLY A 123 3.30 5.78 11.43
CA GLY A 123 3.45 6.00 12.88
C GLY A 123 4.86 5.75 13.39
N VAL A 124 5.75 5.21 12.56
CA VAL A 124 7.07 4.72 12.97
C VAL A 124 8.11 5.04 11.90
N LYS A 125 9.27 5.56 12.32
CA LYS A 125 10.47 5.64 11.49
C LYS A 125 11.44 4.50 11.84
N SER A 126 12.12 3.97 10.84
CA SER A 126 13.22 3.03 11.05
C SER A 126 14.33 3.70 11.86
N ALA A 127 14.77 3.07 12.95
CA ALA A 127 15.91 3.59 13.73
C ALA A 127 17.23 3.48 12.95
N GLU A 128 17.29 2.59 11.95
CA GLU A 128 18.49 2.31 11.17
C GLU A 128 18.63 3.26 9.97
N THR A 129 17.51 3.55 9.29
CA THR A 129 17.52 4.35 8.06
C THR A 129 16.90 5.73 8.22
N GLY A 130 16.18 5.99 9.32
CA GLY A 130 15.44 7.23 9.52
C GLY A 130 14.21 7.41 8.62
N GLN A 131 13.94 6.44 7.74
CA GLN A 131 12.81 6.48 6.79
C GLN A 131 11.50 6.06 7.45
N TRP A 132 10.39 6.55 6.92
CA TRP A 132 9.05 6.14 7.34
C TRP A 132 8.79 4.68 7.01
N ILE A 133 8.14 3.97 7.94
CA ILE A 133 7.66 2.60 7.71
C ILE A 133 6.17 2.70 7.38
N TYR A 134 5.84 2.40 6.14
CA TYR A 134 4.46 2.40 5.67
C TYR A 134 3.75 1.10 6.05
N ARG A 135 2.62 1.23 6.75
CA ARG A 135 1.67 0.13 6.94
C ARG A 135 0.50 0.35 6.01
N ILE A 136 0.51 -0.37 4.90
CA ILE A 136 -0.58 -0.33 3.91
C ILE A 136 -1.67 -1.29 4.40
N ASP A 137 -2.93 -0.91 4.29
CA ASP A 137 -4.11 -1.74 4.55
C ASP A 137 -4.31 -2.86 3.49
N SER A 138 -3.22 -3.37 2.93
CA SER A 138 -3.20 -4.45 1.96
C SER A 138 -3.61 -5.76 2.63
N GLY A 139 -4.70 -6.39 2.16
CA GLY A 139 -5.19 -7.67 2.67
C GLY A 139 -6.60 -7.64 3.27
N ILE A 140 -7.23 -6.47 3.36
CA ILE A 140 -8.67 -6.38 3.66
C ILE A 140 -9.43 -6.56 2.35
N GLU A 141 -9.96 -7.77 2.10
CA GLU A 141 -10.87 -7.98 0.96
C GLU A 141 -12.16 -7.21 1.21
N LYS A 142 -12.42 -6.18 0.40
CA LYS A 142 -13.69 -5.45 0.42
C LYS A 142 -14.70 -6.22 -0.44
N GLN A 143 -15.97 -6.24 -0.06
CA GLN A 143 -17.02 -6.87 -0.88
C GLN A 143 -17.08 -6.19 -2.26
N GLY A 144 -17.11 -6.99 -3.33
CA GLY A 144 -17.14 -6.50 -4.71
C GLY A 144 -15.78 -6.04 -5.26
N GLN A 145 -14.68 -6.28 -4.55
CA GLN A 145 -13.33 -5.96 -5.01
C GLN A 145 -12.81 -7.04 -5.97
N ASP A 146 -12.60 -6.67 -7.24
CA ASP A 146 -12.08 -7.58 -8.28
C ASP A 146 -10.54 -7.49 -8.46
N HIS A 147 -9.88 -6.56 -7.78
CA HIS A 147 -8.44 -6.34 -7.84
C HIS A 147 -7.82 -6.34 -6.45
N TYR A 148 -6.57 -6.73 -6.31
CA TYR A 148 -5.91 -6.84 -5.02
C TYR A 148 -4.46 -6.38 -5.10
N LEU A 149 -3.96 -5.76 -4.04
CA LEU A 149 -2.56 -5.39 -3.90
C LEU A 149 -1.78 -6.56 -3.28
N SER A 150 -0.72 -7.01 -3.95
CA SER A 150 0.19 -8.06 -3.47
C SER A 150 1.62 -7.54 -3.41
N ARG A 151 2.43 -8.10 -2.50
CA ARG A 151 3.87 -7.90 -2.58
C ARG A 151 4.43 -8.68 -3.76
N LYS A 152 5.40 -8.08 -4.44
CA LYS A 152 6.21 -8.72 -5.46
C LYS A 152 7.08 -9.81 -4.83
N ASP A 153 7.26 -10.91 -5.53
CA ASP A 153 8.21 -11.94 -5.15
C ASP A 153 9.67 -11.43 -5.16
N GLN A 154 9.96 -10.50 -6.10
CA GLN A 154 11.23 -9.82 -6.21
C GLN A 154 11.02 -8.31 -6.23
N GLU A 155 11.46 -7.66 -5.15
CA GLU A 155 11.44 -6.21 -5.03
C GLU A 155 12.42 -5.57 -6.03
N THR A 156 12.03 -4.43 -6.59
CA THR A 156 12.93 -3.63 -7.43
C THR A 156 13.52 -2.47 -6.64
N ASN A 157 14.53 -1.81 -7.18
CA ASN A 157 15.06 -0.56 -6.61
C ASN A 157 15.23 0.47 -7.73
N ARG A 158 14.10 0.83 -8.34
CA ARG A 158 14.03 1.80 -9.44
C ARG A 158 13.34 3.06 -8.94
N SER A 159 13.82 4.21 -9.41
CA SER A 159 13.07 5.46 -9.24
C SER A 159 11.73 5.34 -9.97
N ILE A 160 10.65 5.69 -9.28
CA ILE A 160 9.32 5.73 -9.88
C ILE A 160 9.28 6.80 -10.99
N PRO A 161 8.70 6.51 -12.16
CA PRO A 161 8.42 7.54 -13.16
C PRO A 161 7.42 8.57 -12.61
N MET A 162 7.81 9.83 -12.47
CA MET A 162 6.94 10.82 -11.81
C MET A 162 5.65 11.12 -12.59
N ASN A 163 5.59 10.79 -13.88
CA ASN A 163 4.39 10.92 -14.71
C ASN A 163 3.29 9.93 -14.35
N ILE A 164 3.57 8.90 -13.53
CA ILE A 164 2.56 7.97 -13.02
C ILE A 164 2.05 8.36 -11.63
N VAL A 165 2.52 9.48 -11.07
CA VAL A 165 2.15 9.93 -9.72
C VAL A 165 1.37 11.23 -9.80
N THR A 166 0.17 11.23 -9.24
CA THR A 166 -0.64 12.44 -9.01
C THR A 166 -0.61 12.77 -7.53
N PHE A 167 -0.11 13.96 -7.19
CA PHE A 167 0.02 14.41 -5.81
C PHE A 167 -1.26 15.08 -5.31
N TYR A 168 -1.55 14.85 -4.04
CA TYR A 168 -2.50 15.63 -3.29
C TYR A 168 -1.81 16.87 -2.71
N ASP A 169 -2.29 18.04 -3.10
CA ASP A 169 -1.78 19.35 -2.64
C ASP A 169 -2.68 19.97 -1.54
N GLY A 170 -3.69 19.25 -1.08
CA GLY A 170 -4.54 19.69 0.03
C GLY A 170 -3.89 19.51 1.40
N GLY A 171 -4.56 20.01 2.44
CA GLY A 171 -4.11 19.89 3.83
C GLY A 171 -4.44 18.52 4.45
N ILE A 172 -4.10 18.37 5.72
CA ILE A 172 -4.49 17.22 6.53
C ILE A 172 -5.86 17.48 7.15
N ASP A 173 -6.77 16.52 7.01
CA ASP A 173 -8.11 16.53 7.59
C ASP A 173 -8.12 16.07 9.06
#